data_AF-A0A7C4KVD4-F1
#
_entry.id   AF-A0A7C4KVD4-F1
#
_cell.length_a   1.000
_cell.length_b   1.000
_cell.length_c   1.000
_cell.angle_alpha   90.00
_cell.angle_beta   90.00
_cell.angle_gamma   90.00
#
_symmetry.space_group_name_H-M   'P 1'
#
loop_
_entity.id
_entity.type
_entity.pdbx_description
1 polymer ?
#
loop_
_entity_poly.entity_id
_entity_poly.type
_entity_poly.pdbx_seq_one_letter_code
_entity_poly.pdbx_strand_id
1 'polypeptide(L)'
;MEIFSPYRRRIYEYNSLIRESGYYLKPIHLVVKKSINSKYKYLYFGRYWYRITKTSSKRIRWIYVGREKPDPNLPEPPINPLEGLKIIAVNDNDIIVDEYVYNVLINIFPSLKGYNVVRE
;
A
#
# COMPACT_ATOMS: atom_id res chain seq x y z
N MET A 1 -5.05 -11.47 -1.75
CA MET A 1 -4.61 -10.27 -1.00
C MET A 1 -4.08 -10.57 0.40
N GLU A 2 -4.27 -11.79 0.94
CA GLU A 2 -3.74 -12.17 2.27
C GLU A 2 -2.21 -12.06 2.41
N ILE A 3 -1.48 -12.21 1.32
CA ILE A 3 -0.01 -12.14 1.30
C ILE A 3 0.54 -10.81 1.88
N PHE A 4 -0.25 -9.72 1.84
CA PHE A 4 0.14 -8.41 2.37
C PHE A 4 -0.37 -8.14 3.80
N SER A 5 -1.07 -9.11 4.41
CA SER A 5 -1.65 -8.99 5.75
C SER A 5 -0.65 -8.62 6.84
N PRO A 6 0.55 -9.26 6.92
CA PRO A 6 1.51 -8.95 7.98
C PRO A 6 2.00 -7.49 7.91
N TYR A 7 2.23 -6.99 6.69
CA TYR A 7 2.65 -5.60 6.49
C TYR A 7 1.54 -4.61 6.85
N ARG A 8 0.31 -4.89 6.39
CA ARG A 8 -0.87 -4.08 6.71
C ARG A 8 -1.08 -3.95 8.22
N ARG A 9 -0.86 -5.04 8.97
CA ARG A 9 -0.95 -5.06 10.43
C ARG A 9 0.06 -4.11 11.08
N ARG A 10 1.33 -4.14 10.67
CA ARG A 10 2.38 -3.25 11.19
C ARG A 10 2.05 -1.77 10.99
N ILE A 11 1.48 -1.43 9.83
CA ILE A 11 1.04 -0.04 9.56
C ILE A 11 -0.17 0.34 10.42
N TYR A 12 -1.07 -0.59 10.74
CA TYR A 12 -2.17 -0.31 11.68
C TYR A 12 -1.70 -0.13 13.11
N GLU A 13 -0.74 -0.94 13.56
CA GLU A 13 -0.10 -0.78 14.86
C GLU A 13 0.59 0.59 14.94
N TYR A 14 1.37 0.95 13.91
CA TYR A 14 1.97 2.29 13.79
C TYR A 14 0.93 3.42 13.82
N ASN A 15 -0.15 3.33 13.05
CA ASN A 15 -1.20 4.36 13.01
C ASN A 15 -1.93 4.51 14.35
N SER A 16 -2.05 3.44 15.14
CA SER A 16 -2.56 3.51 16.51
C SER A 16 -1.64 4.33 17.42
N LEU A 17 -0.31 4.18 17.27
CA LEU A 17 0.68 4.93 18.05
C LEU A 17 0.63 6.44 17.74
N ILE A 18 0.45 6.81 16.47
CA ILE A 18 0.45 8.21 16.03
C ILE A 18 -0.95 8.85 15.98
N ARG A 19 -1.98 8.18 16.51
CA ARG A 19 -3.39 8.58 16.34
C ARG A 19 -3.67 10.04 16.72
N GLU A 20 -3.08 10.49 17.82
CA GLU A 20 -3.29 11.85 18.36
C GLU A 20 -2.55 12.94 17.55
N SER A 21 -1.60 12.57 16.69
CA SER A 21 -0.93 13.53 15.79
C SER A 21 -1.86 14.07 14.69
N GLY A 22 -2.99 13.39 14.43
CA GLY A 22 -3.86 13.70 13.31
C GLY A 22 -3.31 13.28 11.95
N TYR A 23 -2.17 12.58 11.88
CA TYR A 23 -1.64 11.98 10.66
C TYR A 23 -1.98 10.50 10.56
N TYR A 24 -1.97 10.00 9.33
CA TYR A 24 -2.23 8.60 9.02
C TYR A 24 -1.45 8.16 7.78
N LEU A 25 -0.70 7.07 7.93
CA LEU A 25 -0.01 6.42 6.82
C LEU A 25 -0.93 5.37 6.18
N LYS A 26 -1.32 5.60 4.92
CA LYS A 26 -2.24 4.70 4.23
C LYS A 26 -1.58 3.36 3.92
N PRO A 27 -2.07 2.22 4.45
CA PRO A 27 -1.42 0.93 4.26
C PRO A 27 -1.41 0.48 2.80
N ILE A 28 -2.53 0.65 2.09
CA ILE A 28 -2.68 0.27 0.69
C ILE A 28 -3.50 1.34 -0.05
N HIS A 29 -2.98 1.84 -1.16
CA HIS A 29 -3.74 2.60 -2.14
C HIS A 29 -4.02 1.71 -3.35
N LEU A 30 -5.30 1.43 -3.57
CA LEU A 30 -5.81 0.68 -4.72
C LEU A 30 -6.38 1.66 -5.75
N VAL A 31 -5.90 1.59 -6.98
CA VAL A 31 -6.49 2.28 -8.14
C VAL A 31 -7.05 1.22 -9.08
N VAL A 32 -8.33 1.36 -9.46
CA VAL A 32 -8.98 0.43 -10.39
C VAL A 32 -9.14 1.12 -11.74
N LYS A 33 -8.61 0.51 -12.80
CA LYS A 33 -8.80 0.95 -14.19
C LYS A 33 -9.55 -0.14 -14.95
N LYS A 34 -10.73 0.20 -15.48
CA LYS A 34 -11.51 -0.69 -16.34
C LYS A 34 -11.22 -0.37 -17.81
N SER A 35 -11.02 -1.39 -18.63
CA SER A 35 -11.06 -1.34 -20.08
C SER A 35 -12.19 -2.24 -20.58
N ILE A 36 -12.47 -2.22 -21.89
CA ILE A 36 -13.56 -2.99 -22.52
C ILE A 36 -13.51 -4.49 -22.16
N ASN A 37 -12.32 -5.07 -22.10
CA ASN A 37 -12.12 -6.51 -21.85
C ASN A 37 -11.33 -6.83 -20.57
N SER A 38 -10.94 -5.83 -19.77
CA SER A 38 -10.03 -6.08 -18.65
C SER A 38 -10.23 -5.13 -17.48
N LYS A 39 -9.89 -5.60 -16.29
CA LYS A 39 -9.88 -4.81 -15.07
C LYS A 39 -8.51 -4.88 -14.44
N TYR A 40 -7.86 -3.72 -14.36
CA TYR A 40 -6.55 -3.55 -13.76
C TYR A 40 -6.68 -2.95 -12.37
N LYS A 41 -5.97 -3.52 -11.41
CA LYS A 41 -5.88 -3.03 -10.03
C LYS A 41 -4.42 -2.71 -9.72
N TYR A 42 -4.12 -1.42 -9.58
CA TYR A 42 -2.80 -0.94 -9.19
C TYR A 42 -2.75 -0.82 -7.67
N LEU A 43 -1.80 -1.52 -7.06
CA LEU A 43 -1.60 -1.52 -5.61
C LEU A 43 -0.31 -0.77 -5.27
N TYR A 44 -0.41 0.18 -4.35
CA TYR A 44 0.72 0.90 -3.76
C TYR A 44 0.68 0.75 -2.24
N PHE A 45 1.81 0.37 -1.64
CA PHE A 45 1.88 0.05 -0.21
C PHE A 45 2.56 1.16 0.58
N GLY A 46 1.96 1.57 1.71
CA GLY A 46 2.58 2.45 2.71
C GLY A 46 3.12 3.78 2.19
N ARG A 47 2.62 4.28 1.05
CA ARG A 47 3.28 5.35 0.30
C ARG A 47 2.71 6.74 0.55
N TYR A 48 1.49 6.82 1.09
CA TYR A 48 0.72 8.07 1.08
C TYR A 48 0.27 8.45 2.47
N TRP A 49 0.63 9.67 2.86
CA TRP A 49 0.25 10.28 4.11
C TRP A 49 -1.03 11.07 3.96
N TYR A 50 -1.86 11.01 4.98
CA TYR A 50 -3.09 11.77 5.10
C TYR A 50 -3.14 12.49 6.44
N ARG A 51 -3.72 13.69 6.44
CA ARG A 51 -4.16 14.37 7.65
C ARG A 51 -5.65 14.07 7.86
N ILE A 52 -5.96 13.55 9.03
CA ILE A 52 -7.31 13.24 9.49
C ILE A 52 -7.79 14.44 10.31
N THR A 53 -8.83 15.11 9.84
CA THR A 53 -9.46 16.23 10.56
C THR A 53 -10.93 15.91 10.81
N LYS A 54 -11.48 16.42 11.92
CA LYS A 54 -12.92 16.35 12.19
C LYS A 54 -13.54 17.66 11.70
N THR A 55 -14.62 17.57 10.92
CA THR A 55 -15.42 18.75 10.57
C THR A 55 -16.29 19.16 11.76
N SER A 56 -16.82 20.39 11.72
CA SER A 56 -17.84 20.88 12.66
C SER A 56 -19.05 19.93 12.78
N SER A 57 -19.36 19.20 11.71
CA SER A 57 -20.42 18.17 11.64
C SER A 57 -20.00 16.77 12.12
N LYS A 58 -18.87 16.63 12.85
CA LYS A 58 -18.28 15.36 13.31
C LYS A 58 -17.89 14.38 12.19
N ARG A 59 -17.92 14.78 10.92
CA ARG A 59 -17.47 13.94 9.80
C ARG A 59 -15.94 13.93 9.76
N ILE A 60 -15.38 12.76 9.45
CA ILE A 60 -13.93 12.62 9.27
C ILE A 60 -13.59 13.07 7.85
N ARG A 61 -12.66 14.01 7.73
CA ARG A 61 -12.07 14.45 6.47
C ARG A 61 -10.63 13.96 6.37
N TRP A 62 -10.33 13.34 5.24
CA TRP A 62 -9.00 12.86 4.88
C TRP A 62 -8.38 13.81 3.87
N ILE A 63 -7.26 14.44 4.22
CA ILE A 63 -6.55 15.37 3.37
C ILE A 63 -5.23 14.73 2.98
N TYR A 64 -4.99 14.52 1.69
CA TYR A 64 -3.71 13.99 1.22
C TYR A 64 -2.60 15.01 1.47
N VAL A 65 -1.50 14.60 2.12
CA VAL A 65 -0.40 15.52 2.47
C VAL A 65 0.91 15.22 1.74
N GLY A 66 1.02 14.07 1.07
CA GLY A 66 2.21 13.72 0.29
C GLY A 66 2.68 12.30 0.51
N ARG A 67 3.90 12.03 0.03
CA ARG A 67 4.56 10.72 0.15
C ARG A 67 5.60 10.66 1.27
N GLU A 68 6.12 11.82 1.67
CA GLU A 68 7.14 11.93 2.70
C GLU A 68 6.51 12.05 4.09
N LYS A 69 7.28 11.66 5.13
CA LYS A 69 6.85 11.78 6.53
C LYS A 69 6.55 13.26 6.82
N PRO A 70 5.29 13.63 7.14
CA PRO A 70 4.85 15.02 7.14
C PRO A 70 5.31 15.82 8.37
N ASP A 71 5.73 15.13 9.43
CA ASP A 71 6.21 15.74 10.66
C ASP A 71 7.43 14.95 11.16
N PRO A 72 8.60 15.58 11.32
CA PRO A 72 9.82 14.92 11.75
C PRO A 72 9.72 14.32 13.16
N ASN A 73 8.82 14.82 14.01
CA ASN A 73 8.62 14.35 15.39
C ASN A 73 7.83 13.04 15.47
N LEU A 74 7.20 12.61 14.38
CA LEU A 74 6.56 11.29 14.34
C LEU A 74 7.63 10.20 14.42
N PRO A 75 7.33 9.09 15.12
CA PRO A 75 8.19 7.90 15.08
C PRO A 75 8.39 7.44 13.63
N GLU A 76 9.48 6.73 13.37
CA GLU A 76 9.70 6.18 12.04
C GLU A 76 8.62 5.15 11.69
N PRO A 77 8.05 5.20 10.47
CA PRO A 77 7.13 4.18 10.02
C PRO A 77 7.83 2.82 9.91
N PRO A 78 7.10 1.71 10.01
CA PRO A 78 7.70 0.39 9.85
C PRO A 78 8.28 0.24 8.46
N ILE A 79 9.48 -0.34 8.35
CA ILE A 79 10.13 -0.64 7.08
C ILE A 79 9.16 -1.42 6.19
N ASN A 80 8.91 -0.87 5.01
CA ASN A 80 8.03 -1.44 4.01
C ASN A 80 8.85 -2.00 2.85
N PRO A 81 9.07 -3.33 2.80
CA PRO A 81 9.81 -3.92 1.70
C PRO A 81 9.03 -3.88 0.37
N LEU A 82 7.76 -3.45 0.40
CA LEU A 82 6.90 -3.26 -0.77
C LEU A 82 6.74 -1.78 -1.16
N GLU A 83 7.45 -0.87 -0.48
CA GLU A 83 7.42 0.54 -0.83
C GLU A 83 8.00 0.77 -2.22
N GLY A 84 7.35 1.62 -3.01
CA GLY A 84 7.76 1.89 -4.38
C GLY A 84 7.43 0.79 -5.39
N LEU A 85 7.10 -0.43 -4.96
CA LEU A 85 6.73 -1.52 -5.87
C LEU A 85 5.36 -1.25 -6.51
N LYS A 86 5.28 -1.49 -7.81
CA LYS A 86 4.03 -1.41 -8.59
C LYS A 86 3.55 -2.85 -8.83
N ILE A 87 2.43 -3.21 -8.22
CA ILE A 87 1.78 -4.51 -8.45
C ILE A 87 0.48 -4.27 -9.19
N ILE A 88 0.31 -4.94 -10.33
CA ILE A 88 -0.89 -4.84 -11.16
C ILE A 88 -1.61 -6.17 -11.10
N ALA A 89 -2.80 -6.22 -10.52
CA ALA A 89 -3.66 -7.40 -10.64
C ALA A 89 -4.59 -7.25 -11.84
N VAL A 90 -4.67 -8.28 -12.69
CA VAL A 90 -5.49 -8.33 -13.91
C VAL A 90 -6.59 -9.36 -13.73
N ASN A 91 -7.84 -8.95 -13.99
CA ASN A 91 -9.03 -9.81 -13.94
C ASN A 91 -9.16 -10.63 -12.63
N ASP A 92 -8.61 -10.09 -11.53
CA ASP A 92 -8.62 -10.65 -10.19
C ASP A 92 -7.82 -11.96 -9.97
N ASN A 93 -7.23 -12.55 -11.03
CA ASN A 93 -6.50 -13.82 -10.97
C ASN A 93 -5.01 -13.72 -11.31
N ASP A 94 -4.62 -12.78 -12.17
CA ASP A 94 -3.23 -12.64 -12.62
C ASP A 94 -2.54 -11.45 -11.95
N ILE A 95 -1.22 -11.54 -11.78
CA ILE A 95 -0.39 -10.45 -11.27
C ILE A 95 0.71 -10.15 -12.29
N ILE A 96 0.76 -8.89 -12.73
CA ILE A 96 1.82 -8.35 -13.59
C ILE A 96 2.71 -7.46 -12.71
N VAL A 97 4.01 -7.75 -12.76
CA VAL A 97 5.08 -7.03 -12.07
C VAL A 97 6.32 -7.00 -12.96
N ASP A 98 7.16 -5.99 -12.82
CA ASP A 98 8.48 -5.99 -13.45
C ASP A 98 9.42 -6.99 -12.77
N GLU A 99 10.55 -7.28 -13.42
CA GLU A 99 11.53 -8.28 -12.95
C GLU A 99 12.12 -7.92 -11.57
N TYR A 100 12.36 -6.63 -11.31
CA TYR A 100 12.87 -6.18 -10.02
C TYR A 100 11.85 -6.46 -8.90
N VAL A 101 10.59 -6.08 -9.11
CA VAL A 101 9.49 -6.34 -8.18
C VAL A 101 9.30 -7.85 -8.00
N TYR A 102 9.38 -8.65 -9.07
CA TYR A 102 9.32 -10.11 -8.96
C TYR A 102 10.40 -10.67 -8.03
N ASN A 103 11.66 -10.27 -8.24
CA ASN A 103 12.79 -10.71 -7.42
C ASN A 103 12.63 -10.31 -5.96
N VAL A 104 12.11 -9.11 -5.68
CA VAL A 104 11.78 -8.68 -4.31
C VAL A 104 10.68 -9.56 -3.72
N LEU A 105 9.61 -9.83 -4.48
CA LEU A 105 8.47 -10.62 -3.99
C LEU A 105 8.84 -12.07 -3.67
N ILE A 106 9.64 -12.75 -4.50
CA ILE A 106 10.06 -14.14 -4.21
C ILE A 106 11.00 -14.24 -2.99
N ASN A 107 11.74 -13.17 -2.69
CA ASN A 107 12.59 -13.10 -1.50
C ASN A 107 11.76 -12.89 -0.23
N ILE A 108 10.75 -12.01 -0.28
CA ILE A 108 9.86 -11.75 0.85
C ILE A 108 8.89 -12.91 1.08
N PHE A 109 8.41 -13.52 -0.01
CA PHE A 109 7.42 -14.59 0.01
C PHE A 109 7.94 -15.80 -0.78
N PRO A 110 8.80 -16.64 -0.17
CA PRO A 110 9.36 -17.82 -0.84
C PRO A 110 8.29 -18.78 -1.37
N SER A 111 7.08 -18.76 -0.79
CA SER A 111 5.91 -19.52 -1.26
C SER A 111 5.40 -19.10 -2.64
N LEU A 112 5.87 -17.98 -3.20
CA LEU A 112 5.60 -17.57 -4.57
C LEU A 112 6.48 -18.28 -5.61
N LYS A 113 7.50 -19.04 -5.18
CA LYS A 113 8.31 -19.86 -6.09
C LYS A 113 7.41 -20.89 -6.78
N GLY A 114 7.39 -20.87 -8.12
CA GLY A 114 6.61 -21.81 -8.95
C GLY A 114 5.30 -21.24 -9.53
N TYR A 115 4.89 -20.02 -9.15
CA TYR A 115 3.79 -19.33 -9.82
C TYR A 115 4.27 -18.68 -11.13
N ASN A 116 3.50 -18.84 -12.22
CA ASN A 116 3.80 -18.22 -13.51
C ASN A 116 3.62 -16.70 -13.41
N VAL A 117 4.74 -15.98 -13.37
CA VAL A 117 4.74 -14.52 -13.53
C VAL A 117 4.99 -14.22 -14.99
N VAL A 118 3.94 -13.75 -15.66
CA VAL A 118 3.99 -13.36 -17.08
C VAL A 118 4.69 -12.00 -17.18
N ARG A 119 5.74 -11.96 -17.99
CA ARG A 119 6.54 -10.76 -18.26
C ARG A 119 5.81 -9.87 -19.26
N GLU A 120 5.82 -8.55 -19.04
CA GLU A 120 5.59 -7.56 -20.11
C GLU A 120 6.89 -7.36 -20.90
#